data_AF-A0A1B8TWX2-F1
#
_entry.id   AF-A0A1B8TWX2-F1
#
_cell.length_a   1.000
_cell.length_b   1.000
_cell.length_c   1.000
_cell.angle_alpha   90.00
_cell.angle_beta   90.00
_cell.angle_gamma   90.00
#
_symmetry.space_group_name_H-M   'P 1'
#
loop_
_entity.id
_entity.type
_entity.pdbx_description
1 polymer ?
#
loop_
_entity_poly.entity_id
_entity_poly.type
_entity_poly.pdbx_seq_one_letter_code
_entity_poly.pdbx_strand_id
1 'polypeptide(L)' 'MKKKYKVLLLISNICLIVIGMNVFMNFIPFGSSKINSILILFFCLINVSLALKASFDATNEK' A
#
# COMPACT_ATOMS: atom_id res chain seq x y z
N MET A 1 4.29 -16.13 -6.93
CA MET A 1 3.28 -15.28 -6.25
C MET A 1 1.88 -15.57 -6.77
N LYS A 2 0.96 -15.98 -5.89
CA LYS A 2 -0.45 -16.20 -6.24
C LYS A 2 -1.07 -14.93 -6.85
N LYS A 3 -1.90 -15.06 -7.89
CA LYS A 3 -2.56 -13.92 -8.60
C LYS A 3 -3.19 -12.91 -7.63
N LYS A 4 -3.76 -13.42 -6.52
CA LYS A 4 -4.38 -12.62 -5.45
C LYS A 4 -3.42 -11.60 -4.82
N TYR A 5 -2.15 -11.97 -4.57
CA TYR A 5 -1.16 -11.06 -4.00
C TYR A 5 -0.74 -9.97 -4.98
N LYS A 6 -0.60 -10.30 -6.28
CA LYS A 6 -0.31 -9.32 -7.32
C LYS A 6 -1.39 -8.24 -7.42
N VAL A 7 -2.67 -8.65 -7.42
CA VAL A 7 -3.80 -7.72 -7.50
C VAL A 7 -3.86 -6.83 -6.26
N LEU A 8 -3.67 -7.41 -5.06
CA LEU A 8 -3.69 -6.64 -3.82
C LEU A 8 -2.53 -5.63 -3.74
N LEU A 9 -1.33 -6.01 -4.19
CA LEU A 9 -0.17 -5.11 -4.26
C LEU A 9 -0.41 -3.96 -5.26
N LEU A 10 -1.03 -4.26 -6.39
CA LEU A 10 -1.37 -3.27 -7.42
C LEU A 10 -2.35 -2.23 -6.86
N ILE A 11 -3.43 -2.68 -6.22
CA ILE A 11 -4.44 -1.80 -5.62
C ILE A 11 -3.81 -0.94 -4.51
N SER A 12 -3.01 -1.56 -3.63
CA SER A 12 -2.30 -0.86 -2.55
C SER A 12 -1.37 0.24 -3.08
N ASN A 13 -0.62 -0.04 -4.16
CA ASN A 13 0.24 0.95 -4.81
C ASN A 13 -0.56 2.08 -5.49
N ILE A 14 -1.67 1.76 -6.17
CA ILE A 14 -2.54 2.79 -6.77
C ILE A 14 -3.09 3.70 -5.68
N CYS A 15 -3.58 3.16 -4.56
CA CYS A 15 -4.03 3.95 -3.42
C CYS A 15 -2.91 4.84 -2.84
N LEU A 16 -1.68 4.31 -2.71
CA LEU A 16 -0.52 5.08 -2.26
C LEU A 16 -0.19 6.24 -3.21
N ILE A 17 -0.27 6.03 -4.53
CA ILE A 17 -0.05 7.09 -5.52
C ILE A 17 -1.13 8.17 -5.38
N VAL A 18 -2.40 7.77 -5.28
CA VAL A 18 -3.52 8.72 -5.12
C VAL A 18 -3.38 9.51 -3.82
N ILE A 19 -3.05 8.87 -2.71
CA ILE A 19 -2.85 9.55 -1.42
C ILE A 19 -1.59 10.44 -1.46
N GLY A 20 -0.52 9.99 -2.08
CA GLY A 20 0.69 10.78 -2.28
C GLY A 20 0.40 12.05 -3.09
N MET A 21 -0.27 11.90 -4.25
CA MET A 21 -0.76 13.02 -5.06
C MET A 21 -1.69 13.93 -4.26
N ASN A 22 -2.51 13.35 -3.37
CA ASN A 22 -3.37 14.11 -2.51
C ASN A 22 -2.62 14.99 -1.49
N VAL A 23 -1.48 14.53 -0.97
CA VAL A 23 -0.61 15.34 -0.10
C VAL A 23 -0.03 16.53 -0.86
N PHE A 24 0.41 16.34 -2.11
CA PHE A 24 1.02 17.41 -2.90
C PHE A 24 0.01 18.42 -3.46
N MET A 25 -1.17 17.94 -3.87
CA MET A 25 -2.17 18.78 -4.56
C MET A 25 -3.35 19.19 -3.69
N ASN A 26 -3.45 18.70 -2.45
CA ASN A 26 -4.63 18.87 -1.57
C ASN A 26 -5.96 18.55 -2.30
N PHE A 27 -5.95 17.53 -3.16
CA PHE A 27 -7.05 17.20 -4.08
C PHE A 27 -8.34 16.78 -3.33
N ILE A 28 -8.18 16.20 -2.14
CA ILE A 28 -9.20 15.74 -1.21
C ILE A 28 -8.98 16.51 0.09
N PRO A 29 -9.97 17.29 0.56
CA PRO A 29 -9.88 18.01 1.82
C PRO A 29 -10.04 17.03 2.99
N PHE A 30 -8.97 16.30 3.32
CA PHE A 30 -8.91 15.61 4.60
C PHE A 30 -8.79 16.67 5.68
N GLY A 31 -9.81 16.78 6.54
CA GLY A 31 -9.90 17.80 7.59
C GLY A 31 -8.73 17.81 8.59
N SER A 32 -7.81 16.84 8.52
CA SER A 32 -6.56 16.85 9.26
C SER A 32 -5.42 16.26 8.44
N SER A 33 -4.32 16.99 8.30
CA SER A 33 -3.08 16.55 7.62
C SER A 33 -2.53 15.21 8.17
N LYS A 34 -2.81 14.91 9.44
CA LYS A 34 -2.41 13.65 10.09
C LYS A 34 -3.06 12.41 9.46
N ILE A 35 -4.25 12.55 8.88
CA ILE A 35 -5.00 11.43 8.27
C ILE A 35 -4.26 10.90 7.04
N ASN A 36 -3.70 11.79 6.22
CA ASN A 36 -2.87 11.41 5.06
C ASN A 36 -1.66 10.58 5.50
N SER A 37 -0.96 11.04 6.53
CA SER A 37 0.22 10.34 7.05
C SER A 37 -0.12 8.95 7.61
N ILE A 38 -1.27 8.81 8.29
CA ILE A 38 -1.77 7.53 8.80
C ILE A 38 -2.13 6.58 7.65
N LEU A 39 -2.82 7.06 6.62
CA LEU A 39 -3.20 6.25 5.46
C LEU A 39 -1.97 5.77 4.68
N ILE A 40 -0.99 6.65 4.45
CA ILE A 40 0.28 6.29 3.81
C ILE A 40 0.98 5.18 4.60
N LEU A 41 1.10 5.35 5.92
CA LEU A 41 1.78 4.40 6.79
C LEU A 41 1.07 3.04 6.80
N PHE A 42 -0.26 3.04 6.80
CA PHE A 42 -1.08 1.83 6.71
C PHE A 42 -0.88 1.07 5.40
N PHE A 43 -0.99 1.75 4.25
CA PHE A 43 -0.78 1.11 2.94
C PHE A 43 0.67 0.63 2.75
N CYS A 44 1.64 1.36 3.30
CA CYS A 44 3.04 0.95 3.27
C CYS A 44 3.27 -0.33 4.09
N LEU A 45 2.70 -0.44 5.29
CA LEU A 45 2.75 -1.65 6.11
C LEU A 45 2.09 -2.85 5.43
N ILE A 46 0.98 -2.64 4.71
CA ILE A 46 0.35 -3.70 3.90
C ILE A 46 1.31 -4.18 2.81
N ASN A 47 1.96 -3.27 2.08
CA ASN A 47 2.91 -3.64 1.03
C ASN A 47 4.11 -4.42 1.59
N VAL A 48 4.67 -3.98 2.72
CA VAL A 48 5.77 -4.70 3.41
C VAL A 48 5.31 -6.09 3.84
N SER A 49 4.14 -6.19 4.48
CA SER A 49 3.60 -7.48 4.93
C SER A 49 3.34 -8.43 3.75
N LEU A 50 2.85 -7.91 2.63
CA LEU A 50 2.62 -8.70 1.43
C LEU A 50 3.93 -9.17 0.78
N ALA A 51 4.95 -8.31 0.75
CA ALA A 51 6.27 -8.64 0.25
C ALA A 51 6.94 -9.73 1.11
N LEU A 52 6.84 -9.62 2.44
CA LEU A 52 7.32 -10.65 3.37
C LEU A 52 6.59 -11.97 3.16
N LYS A 53 5.26 -11.94 3.12
CA LYS A 53 4.44 -13.16 2.91
C LYS A 53 4.71 -13.81 1.57
N ALA A 54 4.90 -13.01 0.52
CA ALA A 54 5.29 -13.52 -0.79
C ALA A 54 6.69 -14.13 -0.81
N SER A 55 7.63 -13.56 -0.05
CA SER A 55 8.99 -14.08 0.09
C SER A 55 8.99 -15.41 0.85
N PHE A 56 8.21 -15.53 1.93
CA PHE A 56 8.04 -16.79 2.65
C PHE A 56 7.33 -17.87 1.83
N ASP A 57 6.26 -17.53 1.09
CA ASP A 57 5.60 -18.49 0.17
C ASP A 57 6.61 -18.99 -0.88
N ALA A 58 7.46 -18.12 -1.43
CA ALA A 58 8.48 -18.50 -2.42
C ALA A 58 9.60 -19.38 -1.85
N THR A 59 9.96 -19.20 -0.58
CA THR A 59 10.97 -20.05 0.10
C THR A 59 10.40 -21.41 0.48
N ASN A 60 9.12 -21.51 0.85
CA ASN A 60 8.47 -22.78 1.22
C ASN A 60 7.99 -23.61 0.01
N GLU A 61 7.92 -23.03 -1.19
CA GLU A 61 7.69 -23.79 -2.45
C GLU A 61 8.96 -24.50 -2.97
N LYS A 62 10.06 -24.51 -2.20
CA LYS A 62 11.28 -25.28 -2.44
C LYS A 62 11.36 -26.48 -1.51
#